data_AF-A0ABC9NA29-F1
#
_entry.id   AF-A0ABC9NA29-F1
#
_cell.length_a   1.000
_cell.length_b   1.000
_cell.length_c   1.000
_cell.angle_alpha   90.00
_cell.angle_beta   90.00
_cell.angle_gamma   90.00
#
_symmetry.space_group_name_H-M   'P 1'
#
loop_
_entity.id
_entity.type
_entity.pdbx_description
1 polymer ?
#
loop_
_entity_poly.entity_id
_entity_poly.type
_entity_poly.pdbx_seq_one_letter_code
_entity_poly.pdbx_strand_id
1 'polypeptide(L)'
;METISNTLFWISNGLLVPVVVLLLLFFLRAIILAGGFFGEFYQRMKLQKQFTETLENITPENIDGLLQQLPSAGNSPLLRNLSKLSAHRDDAAYCEHLLANYEMEAEKELGRSRTFIKLGPMLGLMGTLIPMGPALVGLAQGDISSMAYNMQVAFATTVVGLVIAAVGVITLQVKQRWYAREMNDLEYLYKVISRQTAEKE
;
A
#
# COMPACT_ATOMS: atom_id res chain seq x y z
N MET A 1 -23.65 39.72 -5.04
CA MET A 1 -23.81 38.25 -4.93
C MET A 1 -23.35 37.54 -6.20
N GLU A 2 -23.74 38.04 -7.39
CA GLU A 2 -23.31 37.49 -8.69
C GLU A 2 -21.79 37.47 -8.92
N THR A 3 -21.05 38.51 -8.51
CA THR A 3 -19.59 38.56 -8.67
C THR A 3 -18.85 37.46 -7.90
N ILE A 4 -19.31 37.15 -6.68
CA ILE A 4 -18.74 36.07 -5.86
C ILE A 4 -19.07 34.71 -6.48
N SER A 5 -20.33 34.51 -6.90
CA SER A 5 -20.78 33.27 -7.55
C SER A 5 -20.01 33.00 -8.86
N ASN A 6 -19.84 34.02 -9.71
CA ASN A 6 -19.12 33.89 -10.98
C ASN A 6 -17.63 33.62 -10.78
N THR A 7 -17.03 34.22 -9.76
CA THR A 7 -15.63 33.93 -9.39
C THR A 7 -15.48 32.49 -8.90
N LEU A 8 -16.39 32.01 -8.05
CA LEU A 8 -16.38 30.64 -7.56
C LEU A 8 -16.58 29.62 -8.69
N PHE A 9 -17.48 29.90 -9.64
CA PHE A 9 -17.73 29.06 -10.81
C PHE A 9 -16.49 28.95 -11.70
N TRP A 10 -15.79 30.06 -11.93
CA TRP A 10 -14.52 30.08 -12.67
C TRP A 10 -13.43 29.27 -11.99
N ILE A 11 -13.29 29.41 -10.67
CA ILE A 11 -12.32 28.64 -9.89
C ILE A 11 -12.66 27.14 -9.94
N SER A 12 -13.93 26.78 -9.76
CA SER A 12 -14.39 25.38 -9.78
C SER A 12 -14.12 24.73 -11.13
N ASN A 13 -14.55 25.36 -12.24
CA ASN A 13 -14.31 24.83 -13.59
C ASN A 13 -12.82 24.79 -13.95
N GLY A 14 -12.04 25.79 -13.52
CA GLY A 14 -10.58 25.79 -13.69
C GLY A 14 -9.90 24.62 -12.97
N LEU A 15 -10.48 24.14 -11.87
CA LEU A 15 -9.97 23.02 -11.09
C LEU A 15 -10.36 21.64 -11.69
N LEU A 16 -11.31 21.58 -12.62
CA LEU A 16 -11.72 20.33 -13.27
C LEU A 16 -10.55 19.63 -13.95
N VAL A 17 -9.80 20.36 -14.79
CA VAL A 17 -8.68 19.80 -15.56
C VAL A 17 -7.58 19.26 -14.62
N PRO A 18 -7.08 20.02 -13.63
CA PRO A 18 -6.15 19.49 -12.63
C PRO A 18 -6.65 18.24 -11.91
N VAL A 19 -7.92 18.21 -11.49
CA VAL A 19 -8.50 17.06 -10.77
C VAL A 19 -8.53 15.82 -11.64
N VAL A 20 -8.96 15.94 -12.90
CA VAL A 20 -8.99 14.82 -13.85
C VAL A 20 -7.57 14.32 -14.14
N VAL A 21 -6.59 15.21 -14.33
CA VAL A 21 -5.19 14.82 -14.54
C VAL A 21 -4.62 14.08 -13.33
N LEU A 22 -4.86 14.58 -12.12
CA LEU A 22 -4.44 13.91 -10.88
C LEU A 22 -5.10 12.56 -10.72
N LEU A 23 -6.40 12.46 -11.01
CA LEU A 23 -7.15 11.21 -10.94
C LEU A 23 -6.60 10.17 -11.92
N LEU A 24 -6.29 10.55 -13.17
CA LEU A 24 -5.66 9.65 -14.15
C LEU A 24 -4.25 9.23 -13.73
N LEU A 25 -3.45 10.13 -13.14
CA LEU A 25 -2.13 9.81 -12.59
C LEU A 25 -2.25 8.79 -11.46
N PHE A 26 -3.18 8.99 -10.53
CA PHE A 26 -3.46 8.05 -9.44
C PHE A 26 -3.96 6.71 -9.97
N PHE A 27 -4.78 6.70 -11.01
CA PHE A 27 -5.24 5.48 -11.67
C PHE A 27 -4.08 4.67 -12.28
N LEU A 28 -3.19 5.32 -13.03
CA LEU A 28 -1.98 4.69 -13.56
C LEU A 28 -1.11 4.12 -12.43
N ARG A 29 -0.90 4.87 -11.35
CA ARG A 29 -0.15 4.37 -10.19
C ARG A 29 -0.85 3.21 -9.48
N ALA A 30 -2.18 3.19 -9.41
CA ALA A 30 -2.94 2.08 -8.86
C ALA A 30 -2.75 0.81 -9.71
N ILE A 31 -2.75 0.93 -11.05
CA ILE A 31 -2.46 -0.20 -11.95
C ILE A 31 -1.04 -0.73 -11.73
N ILE A 32 -0.04 0.15 -11.63
CA ILE A 32 1.35 -0.26 -11.35
C ILE A 32 1.45 -0.96 -9.99
N LEU A 33 0.77 -0.43 -8.97
CA LEU A 33 0.73 -1.01 -7.64
C LEU A 33 0.07 -2.40 -7.66
N ALA A 34 -1.04 -2.55 -8.39
CA ALA A 34 -1.69 -3.85 -8.58
C ALA A 34 -0.77 -4.85 -9.30
N GLY A 35 -0.11 -4.42 -10.39
CA GLY A 35 0.83 -5.27 -11.14
C GLY A 35 2.03 -5.72 -10.30
N GLY A 36 2.66 -4.79 -9.57
CA GLY A 36 3.74 -5.12 -8.63
C GLY A 36 3.29 -6.04 -7.51
N PHE A 37 2.08 -5.81 -6.98
CA PHE A 37 1.46 -6.67 -5.99
C PHE A 37 1.26 -8.11 -6.48
N PHE A 38 0.83 -8.33 -7.73
CA PHE A 38 0.71 -9.69 -8.27
C PHE A 38 2.07 -10.41 -8.38
N GLY A 39 3.13 -9.69 -8.75
CA GLY A 39 4.50 -10.22 -8.78
C GLY A 39 4.99 -10.63 -7.38
N GLU A 40 4.84 -9.74 -6.41
CA GLU A 40 5.18 -10.01 -5.01
C GLU A 40 4.32 -11.12 -4.41
N PHE A 41 3.01 -11.14 -4.72
CA PHE A 41 2.08 -12.15 -4.25
C PHE A 41 2.49 -13.55 -4.68
N TYR A 42 2.85 -13.72 -5.95
CA TYR A 42 3.28 -15.03 -6.45
C TYR A 42 4.61 -15.46 -5.82
N GLN A 43 5.57 -14.55 -5.70
CA GLN A 43 6.88 -14.83 -5.14
C GLN A 43 6.81 -15.13 -3.63
N ARG A 44 6.04 -14.33 -2.88
CA ARG A 44 5.85 -14.49 -1.43
C ARG A 44 4.99 -15.70 -1.09
N MET A 45 3.97 -16.05 -1.87
CA MET A 45 3.18 -17.26 -1.63
C MET A 45 4.01 -18.54 -1.79
N LYS A 46 5.00 -18.54 -2.68
CA LYS A 46 5.96 -19.65 -2.83
C LYS A 46 6.98 -19.69 -1.68
N LEU A 47 7.55 -18.52 -1.32
CA LEU A 47 8.50 -18.38 -0.21
C LEU A 47 7.88 -18.72 1.14
N GLN A 48 6.64 -18.32 1.38
CA GLN A 48 5.98 -18.49 2.67
C GLN A 48 5.66 -19.96 2.97
N LYS A 49 5.32 -20.77 1.95
CA LYS A 49 5.18 -22.22 2.12
C LYS A 49 6.50 -22.87 2.57
N GLN A 50 7.60 -22.51 1.92
CA GLN A 50 8.93 -23.02 2.27
C GLN A 50 9.36 -22.52 3.66
N PHE A 51 9.12 -21.25 3.98
CA PHE A 51 9.46 -20.68 5.29
C PHE A 51 8.69 -21.34 6.43
N THR A 52 7.38 -21.54 6.29
CA THR A 52 6.55 -22.16 7.35
C THR A 52 6.93 -23.62 7.59
N GLU A 53 7.17 -24.43 6.55
CA GLU A 53 7.65 -25.81 6.72
C GLU A 53 9.03 -25.88 7.39
N THR A 54 9.85 -24.85 7.16
CA THR A 54 11.19 -24.76 7.76
C THR A 54 11.13 -24.28 9.21
N LEU A 55 10.24 -23.34 9.54
CA LEU A 55 10.00 -22.79 10.88
C LEU A 55 9.41 -23.82 11.85
N GLU A 56 8.55 -24.71 11.37
CA GLU A 56 7.91 -25.75 12.19
C GLU A 56 8.93 -26.78 12.73
N ASN A 57 10.12 -26.84 12.12
CA ASN A 57 11.24 -27.70 12.52
C ASN A 57 12.37 -26.94 13.25
N ILE A 58 12.16 -25.68 13.67
CA ILE A 58 13.19 -24.88 14.36
C ILE A 58 13.39 -25.37 15.78
N THR A 59 14.56 -25.95 16.00
CA THR A 59 15.19 -26.09 17.32
C THR A 59 16.32 -25.07 17.47
N PRO A 60 16.57 -24.57 18.70
CA PRO A 60 17.58 -23.54 18.97
C PRO A 60 18.98 -23.92 18.45
N GLU A 61 19.34 -25.19 18.41
CA GLU A 61 20.66 -25.67 17.95
C GLU A 61 20.87 -25.60 16.42
N ASN A 62 19.81 -25.44 15.62
CA ASN A 62 19.88 -25.58 14.16
C ASN A 62 19.72 -24.26 13.39
N ILE A 63 19.70 -23.12 14.10
CA ILE A 63 19.49 -21.78 13.53
C ILE A 63 20.57 -21.41 12.52
N ASP A 64 21.84 -21.68 12.84
CA ASP A 64 22.98 -21.38 11.96
C ASP A 64 22.97 -22.25 10.68
N GLY A 65 22.54 -23.52 10.79
CA GLY A 65 22.40 -24.44 9.64
C GLY A 65 21.22 -24.07 8.72
N LEU A 66 20.13 -23.56 9.29
CA LEU A 66 18.97 -23.09 8.53
C LEU A 66 19.19 -21.75 7.83
N LEU A 67 19.98 -20.84 8.41
CA LEU A 67 20.42 -19.62 7.71
C LEU A 67 21.25 -19.94 6.45
N GLN A 68 21.95 -21.08 6.44
CA GLN A 68 22.67 -21.59 5.27
C GLN A 68 21.77 -22.38 4.29
N GLN A 69 20.74 -23.08 4.78
CA GLN A 69 19.80 -23.86 3.95
C GLN A 69 18.66 -23.04 3.36
N LEU A 70 18.36 -21.88 3.95
CA LEU A 70 17.47 -20.91 3.35
C LEU A 70 18.08 -20.54 1.99
N PRO A 71 17.36 -20.74 0.87
CA PRO A 71 17.88 -20.37 -0.41
C PRO A 71 18.29 -18.90 -0.33
N SER A 72 19.42 -18.56 -0.95
CA SER A 72 19.79 -17.19 -1.27
C SER A 72 18.80 -16.61 -2.31
N ALA A 73 17.50 -16.81 -2.07
CA ALA A 73 16.37 -16.29 -2.81
C ALA A 73 16.36 -14.80 -2.54
N GLY A 74 17.13 -14.11 -3.39
CA GLY A 74 17.60 -12.77 -3.18
C GLY A 74 16.49 -11.76 -2.88
N ASN A 75 16.90 -10.74 -2.13
CA ASN A 75 16.20 -9.48 -1.92
C ASN A 75 14.92 -9.47 -1.07
N SER A 76 14.53 -10.55 -0.40
CA SER A 76 13.45 -10.41 0.60
C SER A 76 13.97 -9.62 1.82
N PRO A 77 13.30 -8.52 2.22
CA PRO A 77 13.76 -7.67 3.34
C PRO A 77 13.78 -8.44 4.67
N LEU A 78 12.92 -9.45 4.83
CA LEU A 78 12.91 -10.37 5.98
C LEU A 78 14.22 -11.14 6.10
N LEU A 79 14.65 -11.83 5.04
CA LEU A 79 15.89 -12.64 5.03
C LEU A 79 17.14 -11.79 5.31
N ARG A 80 17.15 -10.55 4.78
CA ARG A 80 18.24 -9.61 5.04
C ARG A 80 18.27 -9.13 6.49
N ASN A 81 17.12 -8.92 7.10
CA ASN A 81 17.06 -8.51 8.50
C ASN A 81 17.36 -9.67 9.44
N LEU A 82 16.90 -10.89 9.13
CA LEU A 82 17.27 -12.09 9.90
C LEU A 82 18.78 -12.35 9.94
N SER A 83 19.46 -12.29 8.78
CA SER A 83 20.92 -12.48 8.74
C SER A 83 21.69 -11.40 9.51
N LYS A 84 21.17 -10.17 9.58
CA LYS A 84 21.76 -9.11 10.42
C LYS A 84 21.50 -9.33 11.91
N LEU A 85 20.33 -9.85 12.25
CA LEU A 85 19.90 -10.16 13.61
C LEU A 85 20.72 -11.34 14.17
N SER A 86 21.01 -12.35 13.36
CA SER A 86 21.90 -13.45 13.76
C SER A 86 23.37 -13.02 13.87
N ALA A 87 23.84 -12.12 13.00
CA ALA A 87 25.22 -11.63 13.03
C ALA A 87 25.55 -10.72 14.23
N HIS A 88 24.54 -10.07 14.81
CA HIS A 88 24.68 -9.16 15.96
C HIS A 88 23.91 -9.68 17.19
N ARG A 89 23.81 -11.01 17.33
CA ARG A 89 23.05 -11.69 18.39
C ARG A 89 23.42 -11.27 19.82
N ASP A 90 24.64 -10.77 20.02
CA ASP A 90 25.17 -10.37 21.32
C ASP A 90 24.76 -8.93 21.72
N ASP A 91 24.18 -8.14 20.81
CA ASP A 91 23.70 -6.77 21.07
C ASP A 91 22.16 -6.70 21.00
N ALA A 92 21.54 -6.85 22.17
CA ALA A 92 20.09 -6.78 22.32
C ALA A 92 19.50 -5.44 21.85
N ALA A 93 20.20 -4.33 22.09
CA ALA A 93 19.74 -3.00 21.70
C ALA A 93 19.76 -2.82 20.18
N TYR A 94 20.77 -3.37 19.50
CA TYR A 94 20.83 -3.36 18.04
C TYR A 94 19.72 -4.21 17.41
N CYS A 95 19.42 -5.38 17.99
CA CYS A 95 18.35 -6.25 17.50
C CYS A 95 16.96 -5.61 17.65
N GLU A 96 16.69 -4.96 18.79
CA GLU A 96 15.44 -4.22 19.02
C GLU A 96 15.31 -3.02 18.06
N HIS A 97 16.40 -2.27 17.84
CA HIS A 97 16.43 -1.20 16.86
C HIS A 97 16.19 -1.71 15.42
N LEU A 98 16.70 -2.90 15.07
CA LEU A 98 16.48 -3.49 13.75
C LEU A 98 15.01 -3.91 13.54
N LEU A 99 14.39 -4.52 14.55
CA LEU A 99 12.96 -4.84 14.57
C LEU A 99 12.11 -3.58 14.39
N ALA A 100 12.39 -2.52 15.15
CA ALA A 100 11.67 -1.25 15.07
C ALA A 100 11.79 -0.60 13.68
N ASN A 101 12.98 -0.64 13.06
CA ASN A 101 13.17 -0.13 11.70
C ASN A 101 12.36 -0.94 10.66
N TYR A 102 12.29 -2.25 10.82
CA TYR A 102 11.48 -3.10 9.95
C TYR A 102 9.99 -2.77 10.07
N GLU A 103 9.48 -2.58 11.29
CA GLU A 103 8.10 -2.16 11.53
C GLU A 103 7.78 -0.83 10.84
N MET A 104 8.68 0.15 10.99
CA MET A 104 8.53 1.46 10.37
C MET A 104 8.53 1.38 8.85
N GLU A 105 9.38 0.54 8.26
CA GLU A 105 9.42 0.34 6.80
C GLU A 105 8.14 -0.33 6.29
N ALA A 106 7.64 -1.34 7.01
CA ALA A 106 6.35 -1.97 6.72
C ALA A 106 5.18 -0.98 6.80
N GLU A 107 5.09 -0.17 7.86
CA GLU A 107 4.01 0.81 8.00
C GLU A 107 4.09 1.90 6.93
N LYS A 108 5.30 2.35 6.55
CA LYS A 108 5.50 3.30 5.45
C LYS A 108 4.96 2.74 4.13
N GLU A 109 5.17 1.46 3.86
CA GLU A 109 4.69 0.82 2.65
C GLU A 109 3.17 0.67 2.65
N LEU A 110 2.58 0.22 3.76
CA LEU A 110 1.13 0.17 3.96
C LEU A 110 0.50 1.56 3.83
N GLY A 111 1.21 2.61 4.28
CA GLY A 111 0.83 4.00 4.13
C GLY A 111 0.53 4.41 2.69
N ARG A 112 1.27 3.88 1.70
CA ARG A 112 1.01 4.17 0.27
C ARG A 112 -0.36 3.66 -0.16
N SER A 113 -0.71 2.42 0.19
CA SER A 113 -2.04 1.88 -0.10
C SER A 113 -3.15 2.64 0.62
N ARG A 114 -2.94 3.06 1.88
CA ARG A 114 -3.88 3.92 2.62
C ARG A 114 -4.13 5.26 1.90
N THR A 115 -3.10 5.84 1.27
CA THR A 115 -3.25 7.07 0.49
C THR A 115 -4.17 6.87 -0.71
N PHE A 116 -4.07 5.78 -1.46
CA PHE A 116 -4.97 5.49 -2.58
C PHE A 116 -6.43 5.29 -2.13
N ILE A 117 -6.64 4.60 -1.00
CA ILE A 117 -7.97 4.38 -0.42
C ILE A 117 -8.67 5.71 -0.11
N LYS A 118 -7.92 6.70 0.40
CA LYS A 118 -8.48 8.00 0.78
C LYS A 118 -8.60 8.95 -0.42
N LEU A 119 -7.54 9.11 -1.20
CA LEU A 119 -7.48 10.11 -2.26
C LEU A 119 -8.24 9.71 -3.53
N GLY A 120 -8.33 8.42 -3.85
CA GLY A 120 -9.08 7.93 -5.03
C GLY A 120 -10.54 8.40 -5.03
N PRO A 121 -11.34 8.06 -4.00
CA PRO A 121 -12.73 8.49 -3.89
C PRO A 121 -12.88 10.00 -3.77
N MET A 122 -11.99 10.69 -3.06
CA MET A 122 -12.04 12.16 -2.93
C MET A 122 -11.87 12.85 -4.29
N LEU A 123 -10.90 12.42 -5.10
CA LEU A 123 -10.70 12.95 -6.46
C LEU A 123 -11.87 12.60 -7.38
N GLY A 124 -12.41 11.37 -7.26
CA GLY A 124 -13.58 10.94 -8.05
C GLY A 124 -14.83 11.77 -7.74
N LEU A 125 -15.07 12.07 -6.46
CA LEU A 125 -16.15 12.91 -5.97
C LEU A 125 -15.97 14.39 -6.34
N MET A 126 -14.74 14.92 -6.31
CA MET A 126 -14.49 16.26 -6.86
C MET A 126 -14.78 16.29 -8.38
N GLY A 127 -14.39 15.22 -9.09
CA GLY A 127 -14.66 15.06 -10.51
C GLY A 127 -16.15 14.99 -10.88
N THR A 128 -17.05 14.67 -9.94
CA THR A 128 -18.51 14.78 -10.18
C THR A 128 -19.08 16.13 -9.88
N LEU A 129 -18.68 16.71 -8.75
CA LEU A 129 -19.29 17.93 -8.23
C LEU A 129 -18.95 19.15 -9.07
N ILE A 130 -17.77 19.17 -9.69
CA ILE A 130 -17.33 20.28 -10.55
C ILE A 130 -18.19 20.37 -11.84
N PRO A 131 -18.29 19.33 -12.69
CA PRO A 131 -19.08 19.38 -13.93
C PRO A 131 -20.60 19.38 -13.69
N MET A 132 -21.09 19.06 -12.49
CA MET A 132 -22.51 19.18 -12.16
C MET A 132 -23.03 20.61 -12.30
N GLY A 133 -22.22 21.62 -11.99
CA GLY A 133 -22.61 23.03 -12.16
C GLY A 133 -22.96 23.36 -13.63
N PRO A 134 -22.02 23.19 -14.57
CA PRO A 134 -22.29 23.34 -16.00
C PRO A 134 -23.44 22.45 -16.51
N ALA A 135 -23.58 21.22 -16.02
CA ALA A 135 -24.65 20.32 -16.44
C ALA A 135 -26.05 20.84 -16.08
N LEU A 136 -26.23 21.36 -14.86
CA LEU A 136 -27.50 21.95 -14.41
C LEU A 136 -27.83 23.25 -15.15
N VAL A 137 -26.82 24.06 -15.47
CA VAL A 137 -27.00 25.27 -16.30
C VAL A 137 -27.43 24.89 -17.72
N GLY A 138 -26.80 23.88 -18.32
CA GLY A 138 -27.21 23.36 -19.64
C GLY A 138 -28.64 22.84 -19.64
N LEU A 139 -29.05 22.13 -18.59
CA LEU A 139 -30.44 21.68 -18.42
C LEU A 139 -31.42 22.85 -18.34
N ALA A 140 -31.11 23.90 -17.58
CA ALA A 140 -31.96 25.09 -17.46
C ALA A 140 -32.13 25.84 -18.79
N GLN A 141 -31.15 25.71 -19.69
CA GLN A 141 -31.16 26.31 -21.03
C GLN A 141 -31.78 25.40 -22.11
N GLY A 142 -32.15 24.16 -21.76
CA GLY A 142 -32.65 23.17 -22.71
C GLY A 142 -31.57 22.47 -23.55
N ASP A 143 -30.28 22.68 -23.24
CA ASP A 143 -29.17 22.00 -23.91
C ASP A 143 -28.87 20.64 -23.27
N ILE A 144 -29.60 19.64 -23.74
CA ILE A 144 -29.47 18.25 -23.29
C ILE A 144 -28.12 17.64 -23.70
N SER A 145 -27.51 18.12 -24.80
CA SER A 145 -26.25 17.58 -25.31
C SER A 145 -25.09 17.94 -24.39
N SER A 146 -24.99 19.21 -24.01
CA SER A 146 -23.97 19.68 -23.05
C SER A 146 -24.19 19.09 -21.65
N MET A 147 -25.45 18.91 -21.24
CA MET A 147 -25.77 18.21 -19.98
C MET A 147 -25.24 16.76 -20.01
N ALA A 148 -25.55 16.00 -21.06
CA ALA A 148 -25.16 14.60 -21.17
C ALA A 148 -23.63 14.41 -21.13
N TYR A 149 -22.88 15.27 -21.84
CA TYR A 149 -21.42 15.21 -21.85
C TYR A 149 -20.81 15.44 -20.46
N ASN A 150 -21.22 16.52 -19.77
CA ASN A 150 -20.70 16.82 -18.44
C ASN A 150 -21.05 15.73 -17.42
N MET A 151 -22.23 15.12 -17.55
CA MET A 151 -22.67 14.04 -16.67
C MET A 151 -21.90 12.73 -16.95
N GLN A 152 -21.55 12.45 -18.21
CA GLN A 152 -20.71 11.30 -18.56
C GLN A 152 -19.32 11.41 -17.92
N VAL A 153 -18.71 12.60 -17.97
CA VAL A 153 -17.42 12.86 -17.30
C VAL A 153 -17.54 12.65 -15.80
N ALA A 154 -18.60 13.19 -15.17
CA ALA A 154 -18.87 13.05 -13.74
C ALA A 154 -18.94 11.56 -13.31
N PHE A 155 -19.73 10.75 -14.03
CA PHE A 155 -19.85 9.33 -13.68
C PHE A 155 -18.54 8.57 -13.88
N ALA A 156 -17.82 8.85 -14.98
CA ALA A 156 -16.54 8.21 -15.26
C ALA A 156 -15.51 8.48 -14.16
N THR A 157 -15.39 9.72 -13.67
CA THR A 157 -14.43 10.06 -12.60
C THR A 157 -14.75 9.34 -11.29
N THR A 158 -16.03 9.15 -10.97
CA THR A 158 -16.44 8.40 -9.77
C THR A 158 -16.03 6.94 -9.86
N VAL A 159 -16.36 6.29 -10.98
CA VAL A 159 -16.03 4.87 -11.19
C VAL A 159 -14.53 4.67 -11.08
N VAL A 160 -13.73 5.52 -11.72
CA VAL A 160 -12.27 5.46 -11.64
C VAL A 160 -11.77 5.70 -10.22
N GLY A 161 -12.31 6.71 -9.51
CA GLY A 161 -11.97 7.00 -8.12
C GLY A 161 -12.22 5.83 -7.16
N LEU A 162 -13.34 5.12 -7.35
CA LEU A 162 -13.68 3.91 -6.57
C LEU A 162 -12.77 2.73 -6.92
N VAL A 163 -12.40 2.54 -8.19
CA VAL A 163 -11.46 1.49 -8.60
C VAL A 163 -10.08 1.71 -7.97
N ILE A 164 -9.58 2.94 -7.94
CA ILE A 164 -8.32 3.30 -7.26
C ILE A 164 -8.39 2.89 -5.78
N ALA A 165 -9.51 3.18 -5.13
CA ALA A 165 -9.71 2.85 -3.72
C ALA A 165 -9.74 1.32 -3.50
N ALA A 166 -10.46 0.60 -4.35
CA ALA A 166 -10.58 -0.85 -4.27
C ALA A 166 -9.22 -1.55 -4.39
N VAL A 167 -8.39 -1.12 -5.35
CA VAL A 167 -7.01 -1.60 -5.48
C VAL A 167 -6.20 -1.30 -4.21
N GLY A 168 -6.34 -0.09 -3.67
CA GLY A 168 -5.71 0.30 -2.40
C GLY A 168 -6.12 -0.61 -1.23
N VAL A 169 -7.42 -0.93 -1.09
CA VAL A 169 -7.93 -1.80 -0.02
C VAL A 169 -7.39 -3.22 -0.16
N ILE A 170 -7.47 -3.82 -1.34
CA ILE A 170 -7.04 -5.20 -1.59
C ILE A 170 -5.55 -5.34 -1.25
N THR A 171 -4.73 -4.42 -1.75
CA THR A 171 -3.28 -4.45 -1.53
C THR A 171 -2.92 -4.19 -0.07
N LEU A 172 -3.61 -3.26 0.60
CA LEU A 172 -3.42 -3.00 2.03
C LEU A 172 -3.73 -4.25 2.87
N GLN A 173 -4.89 -4.87 2.66
CA GLN A 173 -5.32 -6.03 3.45
C GLN A 173 -4.34 -7.20 3.35
N VAL A 174 -3.84 -7.47 2.14
CA VAL A 174 -2.92 -8.59 1.94
C VAL A 174 -1.53 -8.28 2.50
N LYS A 175 -0.96 -7.10 2.18
CA LYS A 175 0.36 -6.71 2.71
C LYS A 175 0.36 -6.59 4.23
N GLN A 176 -0.71 -6.09 4.83
CA GLN A 176 -0.83 -5.98 6.28
C GLN A 176 -0.77 -7.36 6.95
N ARG A 177 -1.43 -8.37 6.37
CA ARG A 177 -1.37 -9.75 6.86
C ARG A 177 0.02 -10.35 6.73
N TRP A 178 0.74 -10.05 5.64
CA TRP A 178 2.11 -10.51 5.46
C TRP A 178 3.04 -9.87 6.48
N TYR A 179 3.09 -8.54 6.56
CA TYR A 179 3.98 -7.85 7.49
C TYR A 179 3.73 -8.19 8.95
N ALA A 180 2.46 -8.39 9.35
CA ALA A 180 2.13 -8.85 10.70
C ALA A 180 2.69 -10.25 10.99
N ARG A 181 2.65 -11.18 10.02
CA ARG A 181 3.24 -12.51 10.19
C ARG A 181 4.76 -12.43 10.26
N GLU A 182 5.38 -11.71 9.34
CA GLU A 182 6.83 -11.57 9.26
C GLU A 182 7.42 -10.92 10.51
N MET A 183 6.73 -9.94 11.09
CA MET A 183 7.12 -9.32 12.34
C MET A 183 7.07 -10.31 13.51
N ASN A 184 5.99 -11.09 13.61
CA ASN A 184 5.85 -12.11 14.64
C ASN A 184 6.94 -13.20 14.54
N ASP A 185 7.25 -13.64 13.32
CA ASP A 185 8.32 -14.61 13.07
C ASP A 185 9.70 -14.04 13.47
N LEU A 186 9.97 -12.76 13.16
CA LEU A 186 11.23 -12.09 13.54
C LEU A 186 11.36 -11.95 15.07
N GLU A 187 10.27 -11.57 15.75
CA GLU A 187 10.23 -11.42 17.20
C GLU A 187 10.40 -12.77 17.92
N TYR A 188 9.76 -13.83 17.40
CA TYR A 188 9.94 -15.18 17.90
C TYR A 188 11.41 -15.62 17.78
N LEU A 189 12.03 -15.42 16.61
CA LEU A 189 13.44 -15.76 16.39
C LEU A 189 14.38 -14.97 17.30
N TYR A 190 14.15 -13.68 17.48
CA TYR A 190 14.91 -12.86 18.43
C TYR A 190 14.83 -13.40 19.86
N LYS A 191 13.63 -13.80 20.33
CA LYS A 191 13.45 -14.39 21.67
C LYS A 191 14.17 -15.73 21.82
N VAL A 192 14.22 -16.54 20.77
CA VAL A 192 14.94 -17.83 20.79
C VAL A 192 16.46 -17.62 20.82
N ILE A 193 16.98 -16.72 19.98
CA ILE A 193 18.42 -16.41 19.90
C ILE A 193 18.92 -15.77 21.21
N SER A 194 18.17 -14.82 21.76
CA SER A 194 18.55 -14.16 23.02
C SER A 194 18.57 -15.13 24.21
N ARG A 195 17.64 -16.09 24.28
CA ARG A 195 17.67 -17.16 25.29
C ARG A 195 18.92 -18.03 25.21
N GLN A 196 19.36 -18.42 24.01
CA GLN A 196 20.58 -19.20 23.86
C GLN A 196 21.85 -18.46 24.28
N THR A 197 21.86 -17.14 24.10
CA THR A 197 23.00 -16.30 24.47
C THR A 197 23.08 -16.21 26.01
N ALA A 198 21.93 -16.07 26.68
CA ALA A 198 21.84 -16.05 28.14
C ALA A 198 22.09 -17.41 28.82
N GLU A 199 21.86 -18.55 28.14
CA GLU A 199 22.17 -19.89 28.67
C GLU A 199 23.65 -20.30 28.46
N LYS A 200 24.42 -19.56 27.66
CA LYS A 200 25.84 -19.80 27.41
C LYS A 200 26.79 -18.97 28.29
N GLU A 201 26.28 -17.97 29.01
CA GLU A 201 26.98 -17.24 30.08
C GLU A 201 26.78 -17.93 31.44
#